data_AF-A0A1B9F3K8-F1
#
_entry.id   AF-A0A1B9F3K8-F1
#
_cell.length_a   1.000
_cell.length_b   1.000
_cell.length_c   1.000
_cell.angle_alpha   90.00
_cell.angle_beta   90.00
_cell.angle_gamma   90.00
#
_symmetry.space_group_name_H-M   'P 1'
#
loop_
_entity.id
_entity.type
_entity.pdbx_description
1 polymer ?
#
loop_
_entity_poly.entity_id
_entity_poly.type
_entity_poly.pdbx_seq_one_letter_code
_entity_poly.pdbx_strand_id
1 'polypeptide(L)' 'MEEVEAIMGPPDARRKIDHQREAWYYYHQRKHFYQYIPFVGSHIGKVKMEVVEVKFFSNRVEKATFYVSDIQK' A
#
# COMPACT_ATOMS: atom_id res chain seq x y z
N MET A 1 -3.47 2.69 17.03
CA MET A 1 -2.91 3.39 15.85
C MET A 1 -1.42 3.66 16.03
N GLU A 2 -1.00 4.27 17.15
CA GLU A 2 0.40 4.56 17.46
C GLU A 2 1.35 3.35 17.35
N GLU A 3 0.94 2.17 17.82
CA GLU A 3 1.71 0.94 17.66
C GLU A 3 1.96 0.57 16.18
N VAL A 4 0.95 0.73 15.32
CA VAL A 4 1.08 0.44 13.89
C VAL A 4 2.06 1.42 13.25
N GLU A 5 2.00 2.70 13.64
CA GLU A 5 2.92 3.74 13.15
C GLU A 5 4.36 3.49 13.63
N ALA A 6 4.55 3.01 14.87
CA ALA A 6 5.87 2.66 15.39
C ALA A 6 6.52 1.47 14.66
N ILE A 7 5.71 0.51 14.20
CA ILE A 7 6.18 -0.71 13.52
C ILE A 7 6.35 -0.46 12.01
N MET A 8 5.36 0.16 11.37
CA MET A 8 5.27 0.29 9.91
C MET A 8 5.77 1.64 9.39
N GLY A 9 5.94 2.63 10.28
CA GLY A 9 6.13 4.03 9.90
C GLY A 9 4.80 4.74 9.58
N PRO A 10 4.86 6.00 9.14
CA PRO A 10 3.67 6.74 8.73
C PRO A 10 3.05 6.10 7.47
N PRO A 11 1.71 6.08 7.34
CA PRO A 11 1.06 5.54 6.16
C PRO A 11 1.20 6.46 4.95
N ASP A 12 1.29 5.89 3.75
CA ASP A 12 1.34 6.63 2.49
C ASP A 12 0.03 7.36 2.20
N ALA A 13 -1.10 6.77 2.60
CA ALA A 13 -2.41 7.42 2.53
C ALA A 13 -3.30 7.05 3.70
N ARG A 14 -4.16 7.99 4.09
CA ARG A 14 -5.21 7.81 5.11
C ARG A 14 -6.57 8.11 4.50
N ARG A 15 -7.56 7.29 4.81
CA ARG A 15 -8.96 7.49 4.41
C ARG A 15 -9.86 7.39 5.62
N LYS A 16 -10.52 8.48 5.97
CA LYS A 16 -11.57 8.48 6.98
C LYS A 16 -12.85 7.90 6.38
N ILE A 17 -13.39 6.85 6.98
CA ILE A 17 -14.63 6.21 6.53
C ILE A 17 -15.81 6.83 7.26
N ASP A 18 -15.71 6.98 8.58
CA ASP A 18 -16.68 7.68 9.41
C ASP A 18 -15.99 8.30 10.66
N HIS A 19 -16.75 8.70 11.68
CA HIS A 19 -16.20 9.30 12.90
C HIS A 19 -15.32 8.36 13.74
N GLN A 20 -15.51 7.05 13.62
CA GLN A 20 -14.81 6.02 14.39
C GLN A 20 -13.95 5.11 13.50
N ARG A 21 -14.17 5.10 12.19
CA ARG A 21 -13.47 4.25 11.22
C ARG A 21 -12.49 5.02 10.36
N GLU A 22 -11.28 4.48 10.26
CA GLU A 22 -10.21 4.99 9.42
C GLU A 22 -9.48 3.84 8.74
N ALA A 23 -9.04 4.02 7.52
CA ALA A 23 -8.18 3.08 6.80
C ALA A 23 -6.85 3.73 6.47
N TRP A 24 -5.76 3.02 6.77
CA TRP A 24 -4.40 3.41 6.40
C TRP A 24 -3.90 2.48 5.30
N TYR A 25 -3.21 3.07 4.33
CA TYR A 25 -2.66 2.37 3.18
C TYR A 25 -1.15 2.53 3.15
N TYR A 26 -0.46 1.42 2.93
CA TYR A 26 0.98 1.36 2.69
C TYR A 26 1.23 0.75 1.31
N TYR A 27 2.03 1.43 0.51
CA TYR A 27 2.30 1.07 -0.88
C TYR A 27 3.76 0.67 -1.06
N HIS A 28 3.99 -0.53 -1.58
CA HIS A 28 5.33 -0.97 -1.95
C HIS A 28 5.37 -1.39 -3.42
N GLN A 29 6.14 -0.64 -4.22
CA GLN A 29 6.32 -0.93 -5.62
C GLN A 29 7.34 -2.05 -5.79
N ARG A 30 6.91 -3.22 -6.27
CA ARG A 30 7.85 -4.27 -6.68
C ARG A 30 8.56 -3.87 -7.96
N LYS A 31 9.84 -3.50 -7.84
CA LYS A 31 10.72 -3.31 -8.99
C LYS A 31 11.31 -4.65 -9.40
N HIS A 32 10.90 -5.19 -10.54
CA HIS A 32 11.56 -6.36 -11.14
C HIS A 32 12.86 -5.95 -11.82
N PHE A 33 13.88 -6.81 -11.77
CA PHE A 33 15.23 -6.57 -12.30
C PHE A 33 15.25 -6.13 -13.78
N TYR A 34 14.27 -6.60 -14.57
CA TYR A 34 14.11 -6.24 -15.98
C TYR A 34 13.68 -4.78 -16.23
N GLN A 35 13.18 -4.07 -15.20
CA GLN A 35 12.85 -2.64 -15.30
C GLN A 35 14.11 -1.75 -15.37
N TYR A 36 15.30 -2.29 -15.08
CA TYR A 36 16.59 -1.58 -15.20
C TYR A 36 17.22 -1.70 -16.59
N ILE A 37 16.62 -2.44 -17.52
CA ILE A 37 17.15 -2.63 -18.87
C ILE A 37 16.56 -1.54 -19.79
N PRO A 38 17.39 -0.62 -20.33
CA PRO A 38 16.94 0.38 -21.29
C PRO A 38 16.31 -0.30 -22.53
N PHE A 39 15.29 0.31 -23.12
CA PHE A 39 14.48 -0.17 -24.27
C PHE A 39 13.46 -1.30 -24.03
N VAL A 40 13.65 -2.18 -23.05
CA VAL A 40 12.67 -3.27 -22.75
C VAL A 40 11.68 -2.84 -21.65
N GLY A 41 12.13 -2.05 -20.67
CA GLY A 41 11.32 -1.63 -19.53
C GLY A 41 10.15 -0.69 -19.86
N SER A 42 10.15 -0.04 -21.04
CA SER A 42 9.09 0.88 -21.46
C SER A 42 7.85 0.19 -22.03
N HIS A 43 7.95 -1.08 -22.48
CA HIS A 43 6.86 -1.81 -23.13
C HIS A 43 6.29 -2.98 -22.32
N ILE A 44 6.94 -3.39 -21.23
CA ILE A 44 6.46 -4.49 -20.37
C ILE A 44 5.73 -3.87 -19.17
N GLY A 45 4.56 -3.31 -19.47
CA GLY A 45 3.80 -2.38 -18.64
C GLY A 45 2.83 -3.01 -17.65
N LYS A 46 3.33 -3.72 -16.64
CA LYS A 46 2.56 -3.96 -15.40
C LYS A 46 3.45 -3.74 -14.20
N VAL A 47 3.26 -2.61 -13.53
CA VAL A 47 3.89 -2.35 -12.25
C VAL A 47 3.00 -2.98 -11.18
N LYS A 48 3.52 -4.00 -10.50
CA LYS A 48 2.82 -4.58 -9.34
C LYS A 48 3.07 -3.71 -8.11
N MET A 49 1.99 -3.25 -7.51
CA MET A 49 2.00 -2.55 -6.23
C MET A 49 1.49 -3.50 -5.16
N GLU A 50 2.33 -3.80 -4.19
CA GLU A 50 1.92 -4.45 -2.95
C GLU A 50 1.25 -3.40 -2.08
N VAL A 51 0.06 -3.69 -1.58
CA VAL A 51 -0.72 -2.79 -0.74
C VAL A 51 -1.04 -3.49 0.57
N VAL A 52 -0.75 -2.82 1.67
CA VAL A 52 -1.27 -3.18 2.99
C VAL A 52 -2.33 -2.15 3.37
N GLU A 53 -3.58 -2.61 3.50
CA GLU A 53 -4.68 -1.82 4.05
C GLU A 53 -4.90 -2.22 5.51
N VAL A 54 -4.77 -1.27 6.43
CA VAL A 54 -5.08 -1.45 7.85
C VAL A 54 -6.33 -0.62 8.17
N LYS A 55 -7.42 -1.30 8.52
CA LYS A 55 -8.67 -0.68 8.97
C LYS A 55 -8.68 -0.59 10.48
N PHE A 56 -9.06 0.57 10.97
CA PHE A 56 -9.21 0.87 12.38
C PHE A 56 -10.67 1.14 12.71
N PHE A 57 -11.06 0.74 13.92
CA PHE A 57 -12.29 1.16 14.59
C PHE A 57 -11.94 1.67 15.98
N SER A 58 -12.30 2.92 16.29
CA SER A 58 -12.02 3.57 17.58
C SER A 58 -10.55 3.40 18.02
N ASN A 59 -9.62 3.72 17.11
CA ASN A 59 -8.16 3.63 17.27
C ASN A 59 -7.55 2.22 17.43
N ARG A 60 -8.35 1.15 17.31
CA ARG A 60 -7.89 -0.25 17.32
C ARG A 60 -7.93 -0.86 15.93
N VAL A 61 -7.00 -1.76 15.63
CA VAL A 61 -7.00 -2.49 14.35
C VAL A 61 -8.22 -3.41 14.31
N GLU A 62 -9.10 -3.20 13.33
CA GLU A 62 -10.24 -4.05 13.03
C GLU A 62 -9.84 -5.14 12.02
N LYS A 63 -9.05 -4.77 11.00
CA LYS A 63 -8.62 -5.69 9.94
C LYS A 63 -7.35 -5.21 9.26
N ALA A 64 -6.44 -6.12 8.93
CA ALA A 64 -5.34 -5.89 8.01
C ALA A 64 -5.52 -6.76 6.75
N THR A 65 -5.38 -6.17 5.57
CA THR A 65 -5.51 -6.87 4.29
C THR A 65 -4.28 -6.59 3.44
N PHE A 66 -3.62 -7.65 2.98
CA PHE A 66 -2.56 -7.57 1.98
C PHE A 66 -3.10 -7.97 0.62
N TYR A 67 -2.81 -7.18 -0.41
CA TYR A 67 -3.13 -7.52 -1.79
C TYR A 67 -2.13 -6.91 -2.76
N VAL A 68 -2.07 -7.49 -3.96
CA VAL A 68 -1.25 -6.98 -5.07
C VAL A 68 -2.18 -6.36 -6.10
N SER A 69 -1.92 -5.10 -6.45
CA SER A 69 -2.64 -4.38 -7.51
C SER A 69 -1.74 -4.19 -8.72
N ASP A 70 -2.26 -4.47 -9.90
CA ASP A 70 -1.60 -4.11 -11.16
C ASP A 70 -1.89 -2.62 -11.44
N ILE A 71 -0.86 -1.79 -11.43
CA ILE A 71 -0.95 -0.40 -11.87
C ILE A 71 -0.60 -0.38 -13.36
N GLN A 72 -1.58 -0.03 -14.20
CA GLN A 72 -1.33 0.34 -15.60
C GLN A 72 -0.78 1.77 -15.60
N LYS A 73 0.34 1.95 -16.30
CA LYS A 73 1.02 3.24 -16.45
C LYS A 73 0.40 4.04 -17.59
#